data_AF-A0A968HXX2-F1
#
_entry.id   AF-A0A968HXX2-F1
#
_cell.length_a   1.000
_cell.length_b   1.000
_cell.length_c   1.000
_cell.angle_alpha   90.00
_cell.angle_beta   90.00
_cell.angle_gamma   90.00
#
_symmetry.space_group_name_H-M   'P 1'
#
loop_
_entity.id
_entity.type
_entity.pdbx_description
1 polymer ?
#
loop_
_entity_poly.entity_id
_entity_poly.type
_entity_poly.pdbx_seq_one_letter_code
_entity_poly.pdbx_strand_id
1 'polypeptide(L)' 'MELDLRPLIVLGPVVLVVGWAAFNIIRAAIKGEAALFGKQGNNPFGRS' A
#
# COMPACT_ATOMS: atom_id res chain seq x y z
N MET A 1 -15.75 24.30 23.33
CA MET A 1 -15.61 22.83 23.22
C MET A 1 -14.13 22.57 23.02
N GLU A 2 -13.45 21.94 23.98
CA GLU A 2 -12.06 21.50 23.78
C GLU A 2 -12.04 20.32 22.80
N LEU A 3 -11.10 20.35 21.86
CA LEU A 3 -10.87 19.25 20.93
C LEU A 3 -10.03 18.18 21.61
N ASP A 4 -10.58 16.98 21.76
CA ASP A 4 -9.81 15.82 22.19
C ASP A 4 -8.93 15.32 21.03
N LEU A 5 -7.63 15.60 21.12
CA LEU A 5 -6.64 15.21 20.11
C LEU A 5 -6.08 13.80 20.30
N ARG A 6 -6.41 13.10 21.40
CA ARG A 6 -5.90 11.75 21.68
C ARG A 6 -6.17 10.77 20.54
N PRO A 7 -7.36 10.75 19.90
CA PRO A 7 -7.60 9.87 18.75
C PRO A 7 -6.68 10.18 17.57
N LEU A 8 -6.41 11.46 17.29
CA LEU A 8 -5.51 11.85 16.20
C LEU A 8 -4.07 11.46 16.50
N ILE A 9 -3.62 11.61 17.74
CA ILE A 9 -2.27 11.23 18.18
C ILE A 9 -2.08 9.70 18.06
N VAL A 10 -3.10 8.92 18.45
CA VAL A 10 -3.03 7.45 18.40
C VAL A 10 -3.19 6.91 16.98
N LEU A 11 -4.16 7.42 16.22
CA LEU A 11 -4.51 6.88 14.89
C LEU A 11 -3.74 7.53 13.74
N GLY A 12 -3.24 8.76 13.92
CA GLY A 12 -2.46 9.47 12.89
C GLY A 12 -1.28 8.65 12.36
N PRO A 13 -0.43 8.07 13.23
CA PRO A 13 0.66 7.20 12.80
C PRO A 13 0.18 5.96 12.03
N VAL A 14 -0.94 5.36 12.45
CA VAL A 14 -1.53 4.19 11.77
C VAL A 14 -1.96 4.56 10.35
N VAL A 15 -2.65 5.68 10.19
CA VAL A 15 -3.08 6.19 8.87
C VAL A 15 -1.87 6.46 7.97
N LEU A 16 -0.81 7.07 8.51
CA LEU A 16 0.43 7.34 7.76
C LEU A 16 1.08 6.05 7.25
N VAL A 17 1.20 5.03 8.11
CA VAL A 17 1.80 3.74 7.74
C VAL A 17 0.96 3.01 6.69
N VAL A 18 -0.36 2.94 6.89
CA VAL A 18 -1.28 2.31 5.93
C VAL A 18 -1.25 3.03 4.59
N GLY A 19 -1.28 4.36 4.59
CA GLY A 19 -1.18 5.18 3.39
C GLY A 19 0.14 4.97 2.64
N TRP A 20 1.26 4.93 3.37
CA TRP A 20 2.57 4.66 2.77
C TRP A 20 2.65 3.26 2.15
N ALA A 21 2.16 2.23 2.85
CA ALA A 21 2.14 0.86 2.35
C ALA A 21 1.28 0.74 1.09
N ALA A 22 0.05 1.27 1.14
CA ALA A 22 -0.87 1.26 0.00
C ALA A 22 -0.27 1.98 -1.22
N PHE A 23 0.34 3.15 -1.02
CA PHE A 23 1.02 3.89 -2.10
C PHE A 23 2.10 3.06 -2.79
N ASN A 24 2.96 2.37 -2.02
CA ASN A 24 4.04 1.58 -2.59
C ASN A 24 3.51 0.35 -3.35
N ILE A 25 2.50 -0.34 -2.82
CA ILE A 25 1.86 -1.49 -3.49
C ILE A 25 1.22 -1.04 -4.81
N ILE A 26 0.44 0.04 -4.78
CA ILE A 26 -0.22 0.59 -5.99
C ILE A 26 0.85 1.03 -7.01
N ARG A 27 1.91 1.70 -6.56
CA ARG A 27 3.00 2.15 -7.44
C ARG A 27 3.70 0.99 -8.13
N ALA A 28 4.01 -0.09 -7.41
CA ALA A 28 4.61 -1.28 -7.98
C ALA A 28 3.63 -2.01 -8.93
N ALA A 29 2.34 -2.06 -8.60
CA ALA A 29 1.30 -2.62 -9.47
C ALA A 29 1.15 -1.84 -10.79
N ILE A 30 1.09 -0.50 -10.73
CA ILE A 30 0.98 0.37 -11.93
C ILE A 30 2.21 0.24 -12.82
N LYS A 31 3.40 0.13 -12.24
CA LYS A 31 4.65 -0.06 -12.99
C LYS A 31 4.75 -1.44 -13.66
N GLY A 32 3.78 -2.32 -13.46
CA GLY A 32 3.81 -3.67 -14.00
C GLY A 32 5.00 -4.47 -13.47
N GLU A 33 5.51 -4.14 -12.28
CA GLU A 33 6.62 -4.86 -11.68
C GLU A 33 6.14 -6.27 -11.34
N ALA A 34 6.41 -7.21 -12.26
CA ALA A 34 6.19 -8.66 -12.10
C ALA A 34 6.86 -9.24 -10.84
N ALA A 35 7.64 -8.44 -10.12
CA ALA A 35 8.18 -8.76 -8.81
C ALA A 35 7.09 -8.98 -7.75
N LEU A 36 5.92 -8.34 -7.84
CA LEU A 36 4.80 -8.57 -6.91
C LEU A 36 4.08 -9.91 -7.16
N PHE A 37 4.11 -10.42 -8.40
CA PHE A 37 3.52 -11.71 -8.79
C PHE A 37 4.56 -12.81 -8.99
N GLY A 38 5.81 -12.55 -8.58
CA GLY A 38 6.93 -13.48 -8.69
C GLY A 38 7.48 -13.63 -10.11
N LYS A 39 8.81 -13.71 -10.24
CA LYS A 39 9.51 -14.16 -11.46
C LYS A 39 9.25 -15.64 -11.81
N GLN A 40 8.35 -16.31 -11.11
CA GLN A 40 8.08 -17.74 -11.22
C GLN A 40 6.61 -17.95 -11.60
N GLY A 41 6.36 -17.97 -12.91
CA GLY A 41 5.41 -18.88 -13.54
C GLY A 41 3.90 -18.68 -13.38
N ASN A 42 3.38 -17.71 -12.63
CA ASN A 42 1.93 -17.49 -12.57
C ASN A 42 1.52 -16.01 -12.58
N ASN A 43 2.06 -15.25 -13.54
CA ASN A 43 1.58 -13.92 -13.85
C ASN A 43 0.24 -14.04 -14.63
N PRO A 44 -0.92 -13.68 -14.05
CA PRO A 44 -2.22 -13.78 -14.73
C PRO A 44 -2.37 -12.80 -15.92
N PHE A 45 -1.40 -11.91 -16.10
CA PHE A 45 -1.29 -10.98 -17.22
C PHE A 45 -0.08 -11.27 -18.12
N GLY A 46 0.63 -12.38 -17.86
CA GLY A 46 1.66 -12.88 -18.76
C GLY A 46 1.00 -13.33 -20.05
N ARG A 47 1.37 -12.71 -21.17
CA ARG A 47 0.88 -13.11 -22.51
C ARG A 47 0.98 -14.63 -22.67
N SER A 48 -0.15 -15.24 -23.03
CA SER A 48 -0.21 -16.50 -23.78
C SER A 48 0.46 -16.35 -25.14
#